data_AF-A0A2W6NK10-F1
#
_entry.id   AF-A0A2W6NK10-F1
#
_cell.length_a   1.000
_cell.length_b   1.000
_cell.length_c   1.000
_cell.angle_alpha   90.00
_cell.angle_beta   90.00
_cell.angle_gamma   90.00
#
_symmetry.space_group_name_H-M   'P 1'
#
loop_
_entity.id
_entity.type
_entity.pdbx_description
1 polymer ?
#
loop_
_entity_poly.entity_id
_entity_poly.type
_entity_poly.pdbx_seq_one_letter_code
_entity_poly.pdbx_strand_id
1 'polypeptide(L)'
;MCNSSDFSPAGVPILRHKQREREWQSTTYVDDSWLKRIEQHADKYLGEAESVFHELVSDKVHIDVHVVRPTPERNYYTLYTTGMSALPMNTPEDAQEYEYAELMICLPPDWPLLQEELENSENYWPIRWLKTMARLPHDYDTWLSWGHTVPNGDPALPLSGNTDMCAFIVLPPLEVHEDFLTLDMEDGQTVQFYAILPIYLEELEHKLEHGLDALLDQFETHHVNEILDLNRINTCVSFP
;
A
#
# COMPACT_ATOMS: atom_id res chain seq x y z
N MET A 1 12.64 -23.37 -4.39
CA MET A 1 13.22 -23.83 -3.10
C MET A 1 13.84 -22.62 -2.44
N CYS A 2 13.21 -22.13 -1.38
CA CYS A 2 13.68 -20.99 -0.58
C CYS A 2 14.90 -21.45 0.23
N ASN A 3 16.05 -20.78 0.11
CA ASN A 3 17.24 -21.13 0.87
C ASN A 3 17.03 -20.73 2.35
N SER A 4 17.55 -21.55 3.27
CA SER A 4 17.41 -21.39 4.72
C SER A 4 18.12 -20.17 5.33
N SER A 5 18.39 -19.13 4.54
CA SER A 5 19.07 -17.87 4.92
C SER A 5 18.18 -16.64 4.82
N ASP A 6 16.92 -16.78 4.40
CA ASP A 6 16.02 -15.65 4.11
C ASP A 6 14.83 -15.59 5.10
N PHE A 7 15.12 -15.67 6.40
CA PHE A 7 14.15 -15.38 7.46
C PHE A 7 14.67 -14.24 8.33
N SER A 8 13.78 -13.36 8.78
CA SER A 8 14.12 -12.33 9.76
C SER A 8 14.48 -12.99 11.10
N PRO A 9 15.17 -12.28 12.02
CA PRO A 9 15.40 -12.79 13.38
C PRO A 9 14.11 -13.20 14.11
N ALA A 10 12.98 -12.53 13.83
CA ALA A 10 11.65 -12.90 14.32
C ALA A 10 11.05 -14.16 13.65
N GLY A 11 11.74 -14.80 12.69
CA GLY A 11 11.30 -16.03 12.03
C GLY A 11 10.32 -15.83 10.87
N VAL A 12 10.21 -14.61 10.32
CA VAL A 12 9.32 -14.29 9.20
C VAL A 12 10.09 -14.39 7.87
N PRO A 13 9.53 -15.00 6.79
CA PRO A 13 10.20 -15.07 5.49
C PRO A 13 10.54 -13.69 4.91
N ILE A 14 11.73 -13.57 4.31
CA ILE A 14 12.17 -12.40 3.53
C ILE A 14 12.08 -12.75 2.05
N LEU A 15 11.20 -12.05 1.32
CA LEU A 15 11.04 -12.26 -0.12
C LEU A 15 12.01 -11.36 -0.90
N ARG A 16 12.96 -11.98 -1.61
CA ARG A 16 13.93 -11.27 -2.46
C ARG A 16 13.57 -11.43 -3.92
N HIS A 17 13.36 -10.29 -4.59
CA HIS A 17 13.01 -10.25 -6.00
C HIS A 17 14.17 -9.73 -6.84
N LYS A 18 14.45 -10.39 -7.97
CA LYS A 18 15.39 -9.88 -8.99
C LYS A 18 14.58 -9.35 -10.17
N GLN A 19 15.03 -8.23 -10.73
CA GLN A 19 14.47 -7.71 -11.97
C GLN A 19 14.62 -8.78 -13.07
N ARG A 20 13.51 -9.23 -13.66
CA ARG A 20 13.48 -10.20 -14.76
C ARG A 20 13.40 -9.44 -16.10
N GLU A 21 14.14 -9.87 -17.12
CA GLU A 21 13.96 -9.39 -18.50
C GLU A 21 12.57 -9.84 -19.00
N ARG A 22 11.80 -8.91 -19.59
CA ARG A 22 10.34 -9.04 -19.78
C ARG A 22 9.96 -9.23 -21.25
N GLU A 23 9.04 -10.15 -21.51
CA GLU A 23 8.23 -10.15 -22.73
C GLU A 23 7.01 -9.25 -22.50
N TRP A 24 6.73 -8.32 -23.42
CA TRP A 24 5.55 -7.48 -23.37
C TRP A 24 4.30 -8.36 -23.47
N GLN A 25 3.44 -8.31 -22.47
CA GLN A 25 2.12 -8.94 -22.48
C GLN A 25 1.09 -7.84 -22.64
N SER A 26 0.08 -8.05 -23.48
CA SER A 26 -1.02 -7.08 -23.60
C SER A 26 -1.77 -7.02 -22.27
N THR A 27 -2.14 -5.81 -21.83
CA THR A 27 -3.00 -5.61 -20.67
C THR A 27 -4.25 -6.49 -20.73
N THR A 28 -4.55 -7.17 -19.63
CA THR A 28 -5.79 -7.94 -19.53
C THR A 28 -6.93 -6.96 -19.39
N TYR A 29 -7.95 -7.07 -20.25
CA TYR A 29 -9.20 -6.34 -20.08
C TYR A 29 -9.88 -6.86 -18.82
N VAL A 30 -9.90 -6.03 -17.77
CA VAL A 30 -10.73 -6.26 -16.58
C VAL A 30 -12.18 -6.03 -16.98
N ASP A 31 -13.10 -6.83 -16.45
CA ASP A 31 -14.52 -6.55 -16.60
C ASP A 31 -14.84 -5.20 -15.95
N ASP A 32 -15.44 -4.28 -16.71
CA ASP A 32 -15.90 -2.98 -16.20
C ASP A 32 -16.79 -3.16 -14.94
N SER A 33 -17.47 -4.30 -14.81
CA SER A 33 -18.28 -4.63 -13.63
C SER A 33 -17.45 -4.81 -12.35
N TRP A 34 -16.23 -5.33 -12.45
CA TRP A 34 -15.29 -5.53 -11.34
C TRP A 34 -14.84 -4.20 -10.76
N LEU A 35 -14.30 -3.33 -11.64
CA LEU A 35 -13.83 -2.00 -11.25
C LEU A 35 -14.96 -1.18 -10.64
N LYS A 36 -16.14 -1.22 -11.26
CA LYS A 36 -17.33 -0.51 -10.76
C LYS A 36 -17.78 -0.97 -9.38
N ARG A 37 -17.67 -2.26 -9.04
CA ARG A 37 -18.00 -2.76 -7.69
C ARG A 37 -17.05 -2.19 -6.65
N ILE A 38 -15.76 -2.11 -6.96
CA ILE A 38 -14.76 -1.52 -6.08
C ILE A 38 -15.03 -0.02 -5.88
N GLU A 39 -15.31 0.71 -6.96
CA GLU A 39 -15.69 2.13 -6.89
C GLU A 39 -16.94 2.35 -6.03
N GLN A 40 -17.99 1.55 -6.23
CA GLN A 40 -19.22 1.64 -5.43
C GLN A 40 -18.99 1.34 -3.94
N HIS A 41 -18.11 0.39 -3.64
CA HIS A 41 -17.71 0.08 -2.27
C HIS A 41 -16.93 1.24 -1.65
N ALA A 42 -15.96 1.80 -2.38
CA ALA A 42 -15.23 2.98 -1.93
C ALA A 42 -16.14 4.21 -1.74
N ASP A 43 -17.03 4.50 -2.67
CA ASP A 43 -18.00 5.60 -2.58
C ASP A 43 -18.87 5.50 -1.33
N LYS A 44 -19.28 4.26 -0.97
CA LYS A 44 -20.12 4.00 0.20
C LYS A 44 -19.41 4.31 1.52
N TYR A 45 -18.12 4.01 1.64
CA TYR A 45 -17.40 4.07 2.92
C TYR A 45 -16.39 5.20 3.05
N LEU A 46 -15.75 5.59 1.94
CA LEU A 46 -14.75 6.66 1.89
C LEU A 46 -15.37 7.98 1.42
N GLY A 47 -16.35 7.89 0.52
CA GLY A 47 -16.97 9.00 -0.21
C GLY A 47 -16.58 9.03 -1.69
N GLU A 48 -17.34 9.76 -2.50
CA GLU A 48 -17.12 9.85 -3.94
C GLU A 48 -15.74 10.45 -4.28
N ALA A 49 -15.04 9.80 -5.21
CA ALA A 49 -13.77 10.30 -5.72
C ALA A 49 -13.97 11.62 -6.49
N GLU A 50 -13.19 12.62 -6.14
CA GLU A 50 -13.22 13.93 -6.78
C GLU A 50 -12.42 13.96 -8.09
N SER A 51 -11.36 13.15 -8.15
CA SER A 51 -10.52 13.02 -9.33
C SER A 51 -9.87 11.64 -9.37
N VAL A 52 -9.46 11.23 -10.57
CA VAL A 52 -8.80 9.94 -10.82
C VAL A 52 -7.52 10.19 -11.60
N PHE A 53 -6.40 9.71 -11.08
CA PHE A 53 -5.11 9.70 -11.77
C PHE A 53 -4.95 8.43 -12.57
N HIS A 54 -5.35 8.48 -13.84
CA HIS A 54 -5.21 7.34 -14.74
C HIS A 54 -3.75 6.97 -14.99
N GLU A 55 -3.47 5.68 -15.11
CA GLU A 55 -2.17 5.22 -15.54
C GLU A 55 -1.96 5.42 -17.06
N LEU A 56 -0.89 6.11 -17.44
CA LEU A 56 -0.63 6.40 -18.87
C LEU A 56 -0.02 5.22 -19.62
N VAL A 57 0.74 4.35 -18.93
CA VAL A 57 1.42 3.19 -19.52
C VAL A 57 1.41 2.06 -18.50
N SER A 58 0.74 0.96 -18.83
CA SER A 58 0.66 -0.24 -18.00
C SER A 58 1.07 -1.47 -18.81
N ASP A 59 1.96 -2.32 -18.25
CA ASP A 59 2.38 -3.57 -18.89
C ASP A 59 1.46 -4.76 -18.56
N LYS A 60 0.90 -4.85 -17.35
CA LYS A 60 0.07 -6.01 -16.92
C LYS A 60 -1.30 -5.61 -16.37
N VAL A 61 -1.30 -4.72 -15.39
CA VAL A 61 -2.50 -4.18 -14.74
C VAL A 61 -2.52 -2.66 -14.89
N HIS A 62 -3.71 -2.10 -15.10
CA HIS A 62 -3.92 -0.66 -15.20
C HIS A 62 -4.30 -0.12 -13.81
N ILE A 63 -3.38 0.61 -13.16
CA ILE A 63 -3.58 1.12 -11.80
C ILE A 63 -4.04 2.58 -11.84
N ASP A 64 -5.33 2.75 -11.60
CA ASP A 64 -5.91 4.06 -11.36
C ASP A 64 -5.84 4.41 -9.87
N VAL A 65 -5.63 5.69 -9.58
CA VAL A 65 -5.63 6.21 -8.20
C VAL A 65 -6.74 7.23 -8.07
N HIS A 66 -7.74 6.88 -7.29
CA HIS A 66 -8.90 7.72 -6.98
C HIS A 66 -8.60 8.60 -5.77
N VAL A 67 -9.05 9.85 -5.81
CA VAL A 67 -8.78 10.85 -4.77
C VAL A 67 -10.09 11.26 -4.11
N VAL A 68 -10.26 10.91 -2.83
CA VAL A 68 -11.39 11.35 -2.01
C VAL A 68 -10.96 12.50 -1.12
N ARG A 69 -11.65 13.63 -1.23
CA ARG A 69 -11.34 14.86 -0.50
C ARG A 69 -11.62 14.76 1.01
N PRO A 70 -10.92 15.58 1.82
CA PRO A 70 -11.28 15.81 3.21
C PRO A 70 -12.71 16.33 3.35
N THR A 71 -13.39 15.91 4.41
CA THR A 71 -14.62 16.51 4.92
C THR A 71 -14.39 17.07 6.32
N PRO A 72 -15.29 17.91 6.87
CA PRO A 72 -15.19 18.37 8.25
C PRO A 72 -15.11 17.23 9.28
N GLU A 73 -15.77 16.10 9.01
CA GLU A 73 -15.77 14.91 9.86
C GLU A 73 -14.54 14.01 9.63
N ARG A 74 -13.99 14.00 8.41
CA ARG A 74 -12.84 13.21 7.98
C ARG A 74 -11.81 14.12 7.32
N ASN A 75 -11.00 14.80 8.14
CA ASN A 75 -10.16 15.90 7.69
C ASN A 75 -8.80 15.44 7.12
N TYR A 76 -8.81 14.55 6.14
CA TYR A 76 -7.64 14.05 5.40
C TYR A 76 -8.06 13.55 4.02
N TYR A 77 -7.15 13.52 3.06
CA TYR A 77 -7.40 12.86 1.77
C TYR A 77 -7.28 11.36 1.91
N THR A 78 -8.11 10.61 1.20
CA THR A 78 -7.87 9.18 0.96
C THR A 78 -7.60 8.97 -0.51
N LEU A 79 -6.46 8.38 -0.83
CA LEU A 79 -6.13 7.93 -2.16
C LEU A 79 -6.20 6.41 -2.17
N TYR A 80 -6.97 5.82 -3.08
CA TYR A 80 -7.09 4.37 -3.19
C TYR A 80 -6.90 3.90 -4.63
N THR A 81 -6.45 2.66 -4.79
CA THR A 81 -6.24 2.05 -6.10
C THR A 81 -7.49 1.36 -6.61
N THR A 82 -7.65 1.37 -7.92
CA THR A 82 -8.41 0.35 -8.64
C THR A 82 -7.51 -0.29 -9.69
N GLY A 83 -7.63 -1.60 -9.85
CA GLY A 83 -6.92 -2.36 -10.87
C GLY A 83 -5.75 -3.18 -10.34
N MET A 84 -5.36 -3.05 -9.07
CA MET A 84 -4.41 -4.01 -8.46
C MET A 84 -5.05 -5.41 -8.40
N SER A 85 -6.34 -5.45 -8.09
CA SER A 85 -7.18 -6.65 -8.04
C SER A 85 -7.67 -7.12 -9.41
N ALA A 86 -7.24 -6.49 -10.51
CA ALA A 86 -7.53 -6.91 -11.88
C ALA A 86 -7.11 -8.36 -12.18
N LEU A 87 -6.05 -8.80 -11.51
CA LEU A 87 -5.46 -10.13 -11.60
C LEU A 87 -5.17 -10.61 -10.18
N PRO A 88 -5.22 -11.93 -9.92
CA PRO A 88 -4.80 -12.45 -8.64
C PRO A 88 -3.29 -12.23 -8.44
N MET A 89 -2.90 -11.91 -7.21
CA MET A 89 -1.52 -11.96 -6.75
C MET A 89 -1.05 -13.41 -6.60
N ASN A 90 0.26 -13.63 -6.61
CA ASN A 90 0.84 -14.96 -6.43
C ASN A 90 0.95 -15.30 -4.92
N THR A 91 -0.16 -15.73 -4.33
CA THR A 91 -0.24 -16.11 -2.91
C THR A 91 0.20 -17.56 -2.68
N PRO A 92 0.68 -17.89 -1.47
CA PRO A 92 0.81 -19.26 -0.99
C PRO A 92 -0.52 -20.02 -0.95
N GLU A 93 -0.47 -21.36 -0.97
CA GLU A 93 -1.66 -22.23 -0.96
C GLU A 93 -2.56 -22.02 0.29
N ASP A 94 -1.97 -21.62 1.42
CA ASP A 94 -2.67 -21.32 2.66
C ASP A 94 -3.15 -19.87 2.78
N ALA A 95 -2.98 -19.05 1.73
CA ALA A 95 -3.33 -17.63 1.70
C ALA A 95 -4.18 -17.23 0.48
N GLN A 96 -4.86 -18.18 -0.16
CA GLN A 96 -5.64 -17.95 -1.38
C GLN A 96 -6.80 -16.94 -1.20
N GLU A 97 -7.30 -16.76 0.02
CA GLU A 97 -8.33 -15.75 0.33
C GLU A 97 -7.83 -14.28 0.24
N TYR A 98 -6.51 -14.10 0.08
CA TYR A 98 -5.84 -12.80 -0.04
C TYR A 98 -5.30 -12.55 -1.46
N GLU A 99 -5.74 -13.31 -2.47
CA GLU A 99 -5.27 -13.18 -3.85
C GLU A 99 -5.61 -11.82 -4.48
N TYR A 100 -6.66 -11.15 -4.02
CA TYR A 100 -7.12 -9.89 -4.57
C TYR A 100 -7.08 -8.80 -3.52
N ALA A 101 -6.41 -7.70 -3.84
CA ALA A 101 -6.34 -6.56 -2.95
C ALA A 101 -6.31 -5.23 -3.72
N GLU A 102 -6.74 -4.17 -3.04
CA GLU A 102 -6.49 -2.78 -3.40
C GLU A 102 -5.79 -2.07 -2.23
N LEU A 103 -5.01 -1.04 -2.55
CA LEU A 103 -4.25 -0.27 -1.57
C LEU A 103 -4.82 1.12 -1.42
N MET A 104 -4.65 1.70 -0.23
CA MET A 104 -4.91 3.10 0.04
C MET A 104 -3.80 3.77 0.84
N ILE A 105 -3.74 5.08 0.75
CA ILE A 105 -2.92 5.94 1.61
C ILE A 105 -3.72 7.17 2.01
N CYS A 106 -3.60 7.56 3.27
CA CYS A 106 -4.24 8.76 3.79
C CYS A 106 -3.23 9.91 3.85
N LEU A 107 -3.55 11.05 3.27
CA LEU A 107 -2.68 12.23 3.22
C LEU A 107 -3.30 13.37 4.03
N PRO A 108 -2.51 14.24 4.67
CA PRO A 108 -3.04 15.34 5.45
C PRO A 108 -3.84 16.31 4.55
N PRO A 109 -4.81 17.06 5.09
CA PRO A 109 -5.76 17.85 4.31
C PRO A 109 -5.13 19.02 3.56
N ASP A 110 -3.90 19.37 3.90
CA ASP A 110 -3.06 20.38 3.26
C ASP A 110 -2.02 19.78 2.29
N TRP A 111 -2.07 18.47 2.01
CA TRP A 111 -1.17 17.86 1.04
C TRP A 111 -1.39 18.45 -0.37
N PRO A 112 -0.32 18.88 -1.06
CA PRO A 112 -0.41 19.47 -2.39
C PRO A 112 -0.78 18.43 -3.45
N LEU A 113 -2.02 18.47 -3.93
CA LEU A 113 -2.57 17.55 -4.93
C LEU A 113 -3.06 18.25 -6.21
N LEU A 114 -2.93 19.57 -6.32
CA LEU A 114 -3.26 20.25 -7.58
C LEU A 114 -2.26 19.82 -8.67
N GLN A 115 -2.73 19.75 -9.91
CA GLN A 115 -1.93 19.26 -11.04
C GLN A 115 -0.57 19.97 -11.17
N GLU A 116 -0.55 21.29 -10.99
CA GLU A 116 0.67 22.12 -11.04
C GLU A 116 1.63 21.81 -9.88
N GLU A 117 1.11 21.46 -8.71
CA GLU A 117 1.91 21.14 -7.53
C GLU A 117 2.53 19.74 -7.62
N LEU A 118 1.86 18.82 -8.32
CA LEU A 118 2.33 17.46 -8.55
C LEU A 118 3.48 17.39 -9.57
N GLU A 119 3.83 18.49 -10.24
CA GLU A 119 5.08 18.60 -11.00
C GLU A 119 6.31 18.48 -10.09
N ASN A 120 6.16 18.82 -8.80
CA ASN A 120 7.19 18.61 -7.79
C ASN A 120 7.19 17.14 -7.33
N SER A 121 8.34 16.47 -7.46
CA SER A 121 8.50 15.08 -7.03
C SER A 121 8.27 14.87 -5.54
N GLU A 122 8.55 15.87 -4.71
CA GLU A 122 8.34 15.82 -3.26
C GLU A 122 6.86 15.81 -2.86
N ASN A 123 5.97 16.18 -3.78
CA ASN A 123 4.52 16.14 -3.60
C ASN A 123 3.91 14.86 -4.20
N TYR A 124 4.50 14.38 -5.31
CA TYR A 124 3.99 13.25 -6.08
C TYR A 124 4.41 11.88 -5.56
N TRP A 125 5.43 11.80 -4.69
CA TRP A 125 5.95 10.50 -4.23
C TRP A 125 4.90 9.57 -3.61
N PRO A 126 3.87 10.03 -2.84
CA PRO A 126 2.89 9.09 -2.28
C PRO A 126 2.07 8.40 -3.38
N ILE A 127 1.65 9.15 -4.40
CA ILE A 127 0.93 8.62 -5.58
C ILE A 127 1.82 7.62 -6.32
N ARG A 128 3.09 8.00 -6.55
CA ARG A 128 4.08 7.14 -7.21
C ARG A 128 4.25 5.82 -6.48
N TRP A 129 4.43 5.87 -5.16
CA TRP A 129 4.63 4.69 -4.33
C TRP A 129 3.39 3.84 -4.20
N LEU A 130 2.20 4.44 -4.08
CA LEU A 130 0.94 3.70 -4.10
C LEU A 130 0.82 2.87 -5.40
N LYS A 131 1.10 3.49 -6.56
CA LYS A 131 1.14 2.79 -7.85
C LYS A 131 2.24 1.73 -7.93
N THR A 132 3.43 2.00 -7.38
CA THR A 132 4.54 1.03 -7.35
C THR A 132 4.18 -0.20 -6.50
N MET A 133 3.62 0.01 -5.31
CA MET A 133 3.17 -1.04 -4.40
C MET A 133 2.06 -1.90 -5.04
N ALA A 134 1.08 -1.27 -5.70
CA ALA A 134 0.01 -1.97 -6.39
C ALA A 134 0.47 -2.86 -7.56
N ARG A 135 1.56 -2.47 -8.24
CA ARG A 135 2.14 -3.30 -9.32
C ARG A 135 3.08 -4.38 -8.81
N LEU A 136 3.66 -4.21 -7.62
CA LEU A 136 4.69 -5.08 -7.08
C LEU A 136 4.33 -6.58 -7.15
N PRO A 137 3.11 -7.03 -6.76
CA PRO A 137 2.71 -8.43 -6.89
C PRO A 137 2.84 -8.98 -8.31
N HIS A 138 2.41 -8.18 -9.29
CA HIS A 138 2.35 -8.57 -10.71
C HIS A 138 3.72 -8.49 -11.39
N ASP A 139 4.53 -7.50 -11.01
CA ASP A 139 5.86 -7.27 -11.55
C ASP A 139 6.89 -8.30 -11.07
N TYR A 140 6.70 -8.80 -9.84
CA TYR A 140 7.66 -9.68 -9.18
C TYR A 140 7.12 -11.08 -8.85
N ASP A 141 5.91 -11.40 -9.30
CA ASP A 141 5.28 -12.71 -9.12
C ASP A 141 5.20 -13.06 -7.62
N THR A 142 4.62 -12.12 -6.86
CA THR A 142 4.54 -12.13 -5.39
C THR A 142 3.16 -11.63 -4.93
N TRP A 143 3.01 -11.31 -3.65
CA TRP A 143 1.78 -10.86 -3.03
C TRP A 143 2.04 -9.85 -1.90
N LEU A 144 1.01 -9.07 -1.57
CA LEU A 144 1.00 -8.14 -0.44
C LEU A 144 -0.16 -8.47 0.48
N SER A 145 0.09 -8.47 1.78
CA SER A 145 -0.92 -8.68 2.80
C SER A 145 -0.50 -7.98 4.09
N TRP A 146 -1.38 -7.99 5.09
CA TRP A 146 -1.14 -7.43 6.41
C TRP A 146 0.22 -7.85 6.98
N GLY A 147 0.93 -6.86 7.53
CA GLY A 147 2.24 -7.05 8.13
C GLY A 147 3.38 -7.15 7.13
N HIS A 148 3.13 -7.17 5.81
CA HIS A 148 4.22 -7.11 4.85
C HIS A 148 4.90 -5.75 4.88
N THR A 149 6.22 -5.74 4.66
CA THR A 149 7.03 -4.53 4.58
C THR A 149 7.82 -4.50 3.29
N VAL A 150 7.83 -3.35 2.62
CA VAL A 150 8.53 -3.13 1.35
C VAL A 150 9.47 -1.94 1.49
N PRO A 151 10.79 -2.17 1.59
CA PRO A 151 11.77 -1.09 1.64
C PRO A 151 12.00 -0.47 0.26
N ASN A 152 12.40 0.79 0.23
CA ASN A 152 12.91 1.44 -0.96
C ASN A 152 14.35 1.02 -1.23
N GLY A 153 14.50 -0.11 -1.92
CA GLY A 153 15.79 -0.70 -2.24
C GLY A 153 16.37 -1.57 -1.12
N ASP A 154 17.56 -2.11 -1.40
CA ASP A 154 18.37 -2.86 -0.45
C ASP A 154 19.84 -2.45 -0.66
N PRO A 155 20.44 -1.61 0.22
CA PRO A 155 19.88 -1.13 1.49
C PRO A 155 18.69 -0.17 1.32
N ALA A 156 17.85 -0.05 2.34
CA ALA A 156 16.68 0.83 2.33
C ALA A 156 17.11 2.31 2.28
N LEU A 157 16.52 3.07 1.36
CA LEU A 157 16.76 4.50 1.16
C LEU A 157 15.50 5.32 1.46
N PRO A 158 15.63 6.61 1.81
CA PRO A 158 14.50 7.51 1.96
C PRO A 158 13.49 7.45 0.80
N LEU A 159 12.19 7.48 1.10
CA LEU A 159 11.10 7.40 0.11
C LEU A 159 11.02 8.65 -0.79
N SER A 160 11.46 9.80 -0.26
CA SER A 160 11.54 11.09 -0.94
C SER A 160 12.61 11.97 -0.28
N GLY A 161 12.94 13.12 -0.88
CA GLY A 161 13.89 14.08 -0.30
C GLY A 161 13.41 14.81 0.96
N ASN A 162 12.12 14.73 1.28
CA ASN A 162 11.47 15.41 2.41
C ASN A 162 11.10 14.50 3.60
N THR A 163 11.55 13.25 3.62
CA THR A 163 11.31 12.33 4.75
C THR A 163 12.44 11.31 4.87
N ASP A 164 12.77 10.92 6.11
CA ASP A 164 13.73 9.84 6.38
C ASP A 164 13.06 8.45 6.42
N MET A 165 11.73 8.38 6.29
CA MET A 165 11.01 7.11 6.16
C MET A 165 11.47 6.40 4.88
N CYS A 166 11.73 5.10 4.96
CA CYS A 166 12.45 4.36 3.93
C CYS A 166 11.75 3.07 3.47
N ALA A 167 10.62 2.73 4.08
CA ALA A 167 9.84 1.53 3.75
C ALA A 167 8.35 1.79 3.94
N PHE A 168 7.52 0.93 3.34
CA PHE A 168 6.10 0.84 3.66
C PHE A 168 5.80 -0.41 4.48
N ILE A 169 4.88 -0.30 5.44
CA ILE A 169 4.17 -1.42 6.03
C ILE A 169 2.73 -1.46 5.49
N VAL A 170 2.22 -2.67 5.26
CA VAL A 170 0.83 -2.91 4.82
C VAL A 170 -0.01 -3.26 6.05
N LEU A 171 -1.06 -2.50 6.34
CA LEU A 171 -1.94 -2.70 7.49
C LEU A 171 -3.42 -2.60 7.07
N PRO A 172 -4.37 -3.19 7.82
CA PRO A 172 -5.79 -2.86 7.67
C PRO A 172 -6.02 -1.37 7.88
N PRO A 173 -6.87 -0.73 7.06
CA PRO A 173 -7.30 0.63 7.31
C PRO A 173 -7.95 0.80 8.69
N LEU A 174 -7.56 1.84 9.42
CA LEU A 174 -7.99 2.10 10.80
C LEU A 174 -9.05 3.20 10.92
N GLU A 175 -9.08 4.17 10.00
CA GLU A 175 -9.96 5.34 10.08
C GLU A 175 -11.26 5.17 9.25
N VAL A 176 -11.61 3.92 8.94
CA VAL A 176 -12.76 3.54 8.11
C VAL A 176 -13.69 2.59 8.84
N HIS A 177 -14.90 2.41 8.31
CA HIS A 177 -15.83 1.41 8.82
C HIS A 177 -15.32 -0.02 8.57
N GLU A 178 -15.53 -0.96 9.50
CA GLU A 178 -15.04 -2.35 9.37
C GLU A 178 -15.53 -3.06 8.10
N ASP A 179 -16.78 -2.80 7.69
CA ASP A 179 -17.33 -3.33 6.43
C ASP A 179 -16.61 -2.83 5.16
N PHE A 180 -15.69 -1.87 5.25
CA PHE A 180 -14.86 -1.46 4.12
C PHE A 180 -13.71 -2.45 3.84
N LEU A 181 -13.23 -3.16 4.87
CA LEU A 181 -11.99 -3.94 4.80
C LEU A 181 -12.02 -5.05 3.74
N THR A 182 -13.20 -5.54 3.40
CA THR A 182 -13.42 -6.60 2.41
C THR A 182 -14.60 -6.30 1.50
N LEU A 183 -14.51 -6.70 0.24
CA LEU A 183 -15.62 -6.69 -0.72
C LEU A 183 -15.80 -8.09 -1.33
N ASP A 184 -16.99 -8.67 -1.17
CA ASP A 184 -17.42 -9.88 -1.88
C ASP A 184 -17.78 -9.52 -3.33
N MET A 185 -17.16 -10.21 -4.28
CA MET A 185 -17.35 -9.98 -5.72
C MET A 185 -18.55 -10.74 -6.31
N GLU A 186 -19.29 -11.49 -5.49
CA GLU A 186 -20.48 -12.29 -5.83
C GLU A 186 -20.22 -13.47 -6.77
N ASP A 187 -18.96 -13.79 -7.04
CA ASP A 187 -18.50 -14.95 -7.80
C ASP A 187 -17.63 -15.90 -6.96
N GLY A 188 -17.55 -15.65 -5.65
CA GLY A 188 -16.71 -16.39 -4.71
C GLY A 188 -15.33 -15.78 -4.49
N GLN A 189 -14.99 -14.69 -5.17
CA GLN A 189 -13.76 -13.93 -4.95
C GLN A 189 -14.00 -12.80 -3.94
N THR A 190 -12.96 -12.43 -3.20
CA THR A 190 -13.01 -11.35 -2.21
C THR A 190 -11.83 -10.41 -2.41
N VAL A 191 -12.11 -9.11 -2.49
CA VAL A 191 -11.09 -8.06 -2.55
C VAL A 191 -10.82 -7.54 -1.15
N GLN A 192 -9.54 -7.54 -0.75
CA GLN A 192 -9.04 -6.99 0.51
C GLN A 192 -8.63 -5.52 0.33
N PHE A 193 -8.88 -4.68 1.31
CA PHE A 193 -8.42 -3.29 1.29
C PHE A 193 -7.36 -3.07 2.36
N TYR A 194 -6.18 -2.58 1.95
CA TYR A 194 -5.07 -2.30 2.85
C TYR A 194 -4.62 -0.84 2.79
N ALA A 195 -4.28 -0.27 3.94
CA ALA A 195 -3.53 0.97 4.03
C ALA A 195 -2.02 0.68 3.93
N ILE A 196 -1.29 1.53 3.20
CA ILE A 196 0.18 1.54 3.21
C ILE A 196 0.69 2.71 4.04
N LEU A 197 1.53 2.40 5.04
CA LEU A 197 2.08 3.40 5.96
C LEU A 197 3.60 3.47 5.79
N PRO A 198 4.16 4.65 5.51
CA PRO A 198 5.60 4.89 5.57
C PRO A 198 6.17 4.69 6.98
N ILE A 199 7.28 3.95 7.08
CA ILE A 199 8.01 3.65 8.32
C ILE A 199 9.49 3.99 8.20
N TYR A 200 10.08 4.32 9.35
CA TYR A 200 11.51 4.56 9.48
C TYR A 200 12.32 3.25 9.43
N LEU A 201 13.63 3.38 9.24
CA LEU A 201 14.54 2.22 9.21
C LEU A 201 14.50 1.46 10.53
N GLU A 202 14.55 2.16 11.65
CA GLU A 202 14.53 1.58 12.99
C GLU A 202 13.22 0.84 13.27
N GLU A 203 12.10 1.32 12.73
CA GLU A 203 10.79 0.64 12.84
C GLU A 203 10.73 -0.63 11.99
N LEU A 204 11.30 -0.58 10.77
CA LEU A 204 11.47 -1.75 9.92
C LEU A 204 12.37 -2.80 10.60
N GLU A 205 13.51 -2.38 11.15
CA GLU A 205 14.45 -3.23 11.86
C GLU A 205 13.83 -3.83 13.12
N HIS A 206 13.11 -3.03 13.90
CA HIS A 206 12.39 -3.49 15.09
C HIS A 206 11.39 -4.60 14.76
N LYS A 207 10.62 -4.43 13.67
CA LYS A 207 9.71 -5.48 13.18
C LYS A 207 10.47 -6.73 12.75
N LEU A 208 11.57 -6.58 12.01
CA LEU A 208 12.36 -7.72 11.55
C LEU A 208 12.95 -8.50 12.74
N GLU A 209 13.37 -7.80 13.79
CA GLU A 209 13.99 -8.38 14.98
C GLU A 209 12.97 -8.99 15.96
N HIS A 210 11.88 -8.29 16.24
CA HIS A 210 10.95 -8.61 17.33
C HIS A 210 9.55 -9.04 16.87
N GLY A 211 9.25 -8.91 15.57
CA GLY A 211 7.96 -9.28 14.99
C GLY A 211 7.00 -8.10 14.84
N LEU A 212 5.86 -8.37 14.18
CA LEU A 212 4.86 -7.36 13.89
C LEU A 212 4.19 -6.80 15.14
N ASP A 213 3.78 -7.67 16.07
CA ASP A 213 3.08 -7.25 17.30
C ASP A 213 3.91 -6.25 18.11
N ALA A 214 5.22 -6.46 18.22
CA ALA A 214 6.13 -5.53 18.90
C ALA A 214 6.17 -4.14 18.26
N LEU A 215 6.13 -4.07 16.92
CA LEU A 215 6.02 -2.79 16.21
C LEU A 215 4.65 -2.14 16.43
N LEU A 216 3.57 -2.92 16.40
CA LEU A 216 2.21 -2.41 16.64
C LEU A 216 2.06 -1.86 18.06
N ASP A 217 2.67 -2.48 19.07
CA ASP A 217 2.72 -1.96 20.44
C ASP A 217 3.39 -0.56 20.50
N GLN A 218 4.45 -0.35 19.70
CA GLN A 218 5.11 0.96 19.59
C GLN A 218 4.21 1.99 18.89
N PHE A 219 3.49 1.59 17.84
CA PHE A 219 2.54 2.45 17.14
C PHE A 219 1.37 2.85 18.07
N GLU A 220 0.82 1.91 18.83
CA GLU A 220 -0.24 2.18 19.80
C GLU A 220 0.25 3.14 20.89
N THR A 221 1.43 2.88 21.46
CA THR A 221 2.04 3.71 22.51
C THR A 221 2.23 5.17 22.08
N HIS A 222 2.55 5.39 20.80
CA HIS A 222 2.82 6.71 20.25
C HIS A 222 1.67 7.26 19.39
N HIS A 223 0.51 6.60 19.39
CA HIS A 223 -0.69 6.98 18.64
C HIS A 223 -0.44 7.18 17.13
N VAL A 224 0.37 6.31 16.52
CA VAL A 224 0.54 6.29 15.07
C VAL A 224 -0.76 5.83 14.43
N ASN A 225 -1.27 6.62 13.49
CA ASN A 225 -2.42 6.29 12.66
C ASN A 225 -1.99 6.18 11.18
N GLU A 226 -2.95 5.99 10.28
CA GLU A 226 -2.70 5.81 8.85
C GLU A 226 -2.54 7.11 8.06
N ILE A 227 -2.80 8.26 8.68
CA ILE A 227 -2.66 9.56 8.03
C ILE A 227 -1.17 9.91 8.00
N LEU A 228 -0.64 10.15 6.80
CA LEU A 228 0.76 10.47 6.60
C LEU A 228 1.15 11.74 7.37
N ASP A 229 2.08 11.60 8.30
CA ASP A 229 2.74 12.71 8.98
C ASP A 229 4.26 12.59 8.79
N LEU A 230 4.83 13.47 7.98
CA LEU A 230 6.27 13.51 7.72
C LEU A 230 7.11 13.89 8.95
N ASN A 231 6.47 14.50 9.94
CA ASN A 231 7.11 15.01 11.16
C ASN A 231 6.82 14.16 12.39
N ARG A 232 6.13 13.02 12.24
CA ARG A 232 5.88 12.11 13.37
C ARG A 232 7.21 11.63 13.93
N ILE A 233 7.22 11.32 15.21
CA ILE A 233 8.39 10.68 15.83
C ILE A 233 8.59 9.29 15.24
N ASN A 234 9.86 8.90 15.12
CA ASN A 234 10.22 7.51 14.93
C ASN A 234 10.04 6.78 16.27
N THR A 235 9.18 5.76 16.27
CA THR A 235 8.72 5.09 17.48
C THR A 235 9.73 4.08 18.04
N CYS A 236 10.76 3.74 17.26
CA CYS A 236 11.75 2.72 17.60
C CYS A 236 13.17 3.28 17.77
N VAL A 237 13.33 4.61 17.87
CA VAL A 237 14.65 5.19 18.18
C VAL A 237 15.03 4.85 19.61
N SER A 238 16.16 4.17 19.77
CA SER A 238 16.82 4.08 21.06
C SER A 238 17.36 5.46 21.43
N PHE A 239 16.72 6.17 22.35
CA PHE A 239 17.32 7.37 22.93
C PHE A 239 18.60 6.96 23.69
N PRO A 240 19.75 7.61 23.42
CA PRO A 240 21.00 7.33 24.13
C PRO A 240 20.94 7.64 25.62
#